data_AF-A0A3D3CK19-F1
#
_entry.id   AF-A0A3D3CK19-F1
#
_cell.length_a   1.000
_cell.length_b   1.000
_cell.length_c   1.000
_cell.angle_alpha   90.00
_cell.angle_beta   90.00
_cell.angle_gamma   90.00
#
_symmetry.space_group_name_H-M   'P 1'
#
loop_
_entity.id
_entity.type
_entity.pdbx_description
1 polymer ?
#
loop_
_entity_poly.entity_id
_entity_poly.type
_entity_poly.pdbx_seq_one_letter_code
_entity_poly.pdbx_strand_id
1 'polypeptide(L)' 'AWRMAKAAAEILGERCDRGVVITKYHHNMGPIGDFEIHEAGHPIPDDNTVRATERALAAVLA' A
#
# COMPACT_ATOMS: atom_id res chain seq x y z
N ALA A 1 6.16 -4.74 0.19
CA ALA A 1 6.04 -3.30 0.49
C ALA A 1 5.73 -3.01 1.97
N TRP A 2 4.86 -3.80 2.62
CA TRP A 2 4.32 -3.51 3.96
C TRP A 2 5.33 -3.08 5.03
N ARG A 3 6.44 -3.83 5.23
CA ARG A 3 7.44 -3.49 6.27
C ARG A 3 8.09 -2.12 6.05
N MET A 4 8.37 -1.76 4.79
CA MET A 4 8.96 -0.47 4.45
C MET A 4 7.98 0.66 4.74
N ALA A 5 6.70 0.48 4.37
CA ALA A 5 5.65 1.46 4.62
C ALA A 5 5.42 1.66 6.13
N LYS A 6 5.40 0.58 6.92
CA LYS A 6 5.26 0.66 8.38
C LYS A 6 6.40 1.47 9.00
N ALA A 7 7.64 1.13 8.66
CA ALA A 7 8.81 1.85 9.17
C ALA A 7 8.78 3.34 8.80
N ALA A 8 8.38 3.67 7.56
CA ALA A 8 8.24 5.05 7.12
C ALA A 8 7.15 5.79 7.92
N ALA A 9 5.98 5.17 8.12
CA ALA A 9 4.88 5.73 8.90
C ALA A 9 5.27 5.98 10.37
N GLU A 10 5.98 5.04 11.00
CA GLU A 10 6.48 5.17 12.38
C GLU A 10 7.48 6.34 12.54
N ILE A 11 8.32 6.59 11.53
CA ILE A 11 9.34 7.64 11.56
C ILE A 11 8.76 9.02 11.18
N LEU A 12 7.88 9.06 10.18
CA LEU A 12 7.31 10.32 9.68
C LEU A 12 6.17 10.82 10.56
N GLY A 13 5.43 9.91 11.22
CA GLY A 13 4.26 10.24 12.03
C GLY A 13 3.25 11.04 11.23
N GLU A 14 2.76 12.13 11.82
CA GLU A 14 1.78 13.05 11.21
C GLU A 14 2.26 13.75 9.94
N ARG A 15 3.56 13.68 9.60
CA ARG A 15 4.06 14.21 8.31
C ARG A 15 3.71 13.32 7.12
N CYS A 16 3.16 12.14 7.36
CA CYS A 16 2.66 11.25 6.32
C CYS A 16 1.14 11.21 6.39
N ASP A 17 0.48 12.07 5.60
CA ASP A 17 -0.96 12.27 5.64
C ASP A 17 -1.76 11.04 5.19
N ARG A 18 -1.24 10.30 4.20
CA ARG A 18 -1.85 9.10 3.63
C ARG A 18 -0.82 8.20 2.97
N GLY A 19 -1.16 6.93 2.77
CA GLY A 19 -0.31 5.98 2.06
C GLY A 19 -1.11 4.88 1.37
N VAL A 20 -0.55 4.35 0.29
CA VAL A 20 -1.07 3.17 -0.42
C VAL A 20 0.05 2.13 -0.47
N VAL A 21 -0.25 0.92 0.01
CA VAL A 21 0.70 -0.20 0.07
C VAL A 21 0.19 -1.32 -0.81
N ILE A 22 0.95 -1.69 -1.84
CA ILE A 22 0.65 -2.85 -2.70
C ILE A 22 1.72 -3.92 -2.44
N THR A 23 1.31 -5.12 -2.03
CA THR A 23 2.23 -6.20 -1.71
C THR A 23 1.72 -7.54 -2.26
N LYS A 24 2.55 -8.59 -2.23
CA LYS A 24 2.15 -9.94 -2.67
C LYS A 24 1.07 -10.49 -1.73
N TYR A 25 0.25 -11.42 -2.21
CA TYR A 25 -0.68 -12.17 -1.35
C TYR A 25 0.01 -12.76 -0.11
N HIS A 26 -0.69 -12.69 1.02
CA HIS A 26 -0.23 -13.13 2.35
C HIS A 26 1.01 -12.38 2.89
N HIS A 27 1.32 -11.18 2.38
CA HIS A 27 2.41 -10.33 2.88
C HIS A 27 1.92 -9.06 3.59
N ASN A 28 0.61 -8.84 3.65
CA ASN A 28 -0.02 -7.91 4.56
C ASN A 28 0.08 -8.43 6.01
N MET A 29 0.62 -7.62 6.91
CA MET A 29 0.77 -7.96 8.34
C MET A 29 -0.13 -7.12 9.26
N GLY A 30 -1.23 -6.58 8.71
CA GLY A 30 -2.22 -5.79 9.44
C GLY A 30 -2.23 -4.32 9.04
N PRO A 31 -3.00 -3.47 9.74
CA PRO A 31 -3.12 -2.04 9.42
C PRO A 31 -1.83 -1.26 9.70
N ILE A 32 -1.64 -0.15 8.97
CA ILE A 32 -0.59 0.86 9.17
C ILE A 32 -1.30 2.23 9.20
N GLY A 33 -1.72 2.68 10.39
CA GLY A 33 -2.55 3.89 10.51
C GLY A 33 -3.74 3.86 9.53
N ASP A 34 -3.92 4.95 8.80
CA ASP A 34 -4.98 5.12 7.80
C ASP A 34 -4.53 4.76 6.37
N PHE A 35 -3.43 4.02 6.21
CA PHE A 35 -2.96 3.63 4.87
C PHE A 35 -3.89 2.59 4.25
N GLU A 36 -4.11 2.71 2.94
CA GLU A 36 -4.76 1.66 2.16
C GLU A 36 -3.78 0.52 1.89
N ILE A 37 -4.15 -0.71 2.25
CA ILE A 37 -3.29 -1.88 2.08
C ILE A 37 -3.95 -2.89 1.15
N HIS A 38 -3.30 -3.13 0.02
CA HIS A 38 -3.76 -4.00 -1.05
C HIS A 38 -2.78 -5.16 -1.26
N GLU A 39 -3.33 -6.34 -1.54
CA GLU A 39 -2.56 -7.48 -2.02
C GLU A 39 -2.89 -7.76 -3.48
N ALA A 40 -1.86 -8.10 -4.27
CA ALA A 40 -1.98 -8.28 -5.70
C ALA A 40 -1.13 -9.46 -6.22
N GLY A 41 -1.48 -9.92 -7.43
CA GLY A 41 -0.87 -11.05 -8.11
C GLY A 41 0.64 -10.91 -8.34
N HIS A 42 1.36 -11.99 -8.02
CA HIS A 42 2.76 -12.17 -8.35
C HIS A 42 3.09 -13.67 -8.40
N PRO A 43 3.88 -14.17 -9.38
CA PRO A 43 4.69 -13.41 -10.35
C PRO A 43 3.90 -12.86 -11.54
N ILE A 44 2.66 -13.32 -11.73
CA ILE A 44 1.78 -12.87 -12.81
C ILE A 44 0.80 -11.86 -12.22
N PRO A 45 0.65 -10.67 -12.83
CA PRO A 45 -0.33 -9.68 -12.40
C PRO A 45 -1.76 -10.18 -12.67
N ASP A 46 -2.68 -9.72 -11.84
CA ASP A 46 -4.10 -10.04 -11.87
C ASP A 46 -4.96 -8.77 -11.75
N ASP A 47 -6.27 -8.92 -11.68
CA ASP A 47 -7.22 -7.80 -11.55
C ASP A 47 -6.95 -6.92 -10.33
N ASN A 48 -6.47 -7.51 -9.22
CA ASN A 48 -6.11 -6.75 -8.02
C ASN A 48 -4.87 -5.89 -8.26
N THR A 49 -3.96 -6.30 -9.15
CA THR A 49 -2.83 -5.49 -9.57
C THR A 49 -3.29 -4.19 -10.24
N VAL A 50 -4.27 -4.30 -11.15
CA VAL A 50 -4.84 -3.13 -11.84
C VAL A 50 -5.55 -2.22 -10.85
N ARG A 51 -6.47 -2.78 -10.04
CA ARG A 51 -7.26 -2.02 -9.05
C ARG A 51 -6.38 -1.32 -8.02
N ALA A 52 -5.38 -2.01 -7.47
CA ALA A 52 -4.48 -1.42 -6.49
C ALA A 52 -3.63 -0.30 -7.10
N THR A 53 -3.22 -0.45 -8.37
CA THR A 53 -2.50 0.60 -9.09
C THR A 53 -3.36 1.83 -9.33
N GLU A 54 -4.65 1.67 -9.65
CA GLU A 54 -5.59 2.80 -9.74
C GLU A 54 -5.70 3.57 -8.41
N ARG A 55 -5.70 2.86 -7.26
CA ARG A 55 -5.66 3.52 -5.93
C ARG A 55 -4.38 4.32 -5.73
N ALA A 56 -3.23 3.77 -6.13
CA ALA A 56 -1.95 4.48 -6.04
C ALA A 56 -1.92 5.74 -6.93
N LEU A 57 -2.47 5.67 -8.15
CA LEU A 57 -2.61 6.83 -9.03
C LEU A 57 -3.53 7.89 -8.43
N ALA A 58 -4.69 7.48 -7.89
CA ALA A 58 -5.62 8.40 -7.24
C ALA A 58 -4.99 9.13 -6.04
N ALA A 59 -4.07 8.48 -5.31
CA ALA A 59 -3.39 9.06 -4.16
C ALA A 59 -2.33 10.13 -4.49
N VAL A 60 -1.99 10.34 -5.76
CA VAL A 60 -1.04 11.40 -6.18
C VAL A 60 -1.66 12.45 -7.11
N LEU A 61 -2.81 12.14 -7.72
CA LEU A 61 -3.53 13.06 -8.62
C LEU A 61 -4.61 13.90 -7.92
N ALA A 62 -4.92 13.57 -6.66
CA ALA A 62 -5.85 14.30 -5.81
C ALA A 62 -5.08 15.23 -4.86
#